data_AF-A0A553F494-F1
#
_entry.id   AF-A0A553F494-F1
#
_cell.length_a   1.000
_cell.length_b   1.000
_cell.length_c   1.000
_cell.angle_alpha   90.00
_cell.angle_beta   90.00
_cell.angle_gamma   90.00
#
_symmetry.space_group_name_H-M   'P 1'
#
loop_
_entity.id
_entity.type
_entity.pdbx_description
1 polymer ?
#
loop_
_entity_poly.entity_id
_entity_poly.type
_entity_poly.pdbx_seq_one_letter_code
_entity_poly.pdbx_strand_id
1 'polypeptide(L)'
;MEYTKLKENGDEWRYFLQPLTSIHLKSNFTREIESNGNNQNTIILIVTGVLVLAIALMNFINLTIAAGFSRSREVGVKKTLGLGKYSLGMQFLQESAITVFMAVILSLGCVILLSGSFSSYISRHVFIRDYWSIGLFLTGLFFVITLIGGGYPALFLARLSVLRALGGVIKISKSDINFKNILVVIQFTISTSLIIGVIIVYKQLSYMQKMTLGFEKEEAIIIEDPSRRLIRKKDVLASY
;
A
#
# COMPACT_ATOMS: atom_id res chain seq x y z
N MET A 1 -52.36 3.17 29.02
CA MET A 1 -52.36 1.84 28.38
C MET A 1 -52.19 2.12 26.90
N GLU A 2 -50.99 2.05 26.30
CA GLU A 2 -50.62 0.92 25.43
C GLU A 2 -49.16 1.05 24.93
N TYR A 3 -48.20 1.42 25.79
CA TYR A 3 -46.77 1.38 25.44
C TYR A 3 -46.17 -0.03 25.59
N THR A 4 -46.90 -0.96 26.21
CA THR A 4 -46.43 -2.31 26.50
C THR A 4 -46.72 -3.33 25.41
N LYS A 5 -47.57 -3.01 24.41
CA LYS A 5 -47.90 -3.94 23.31
C LYS A 5 -47.00 -3.85 22.07
N LEU A 6 -46.13 -2.83 21.98
CA LEU A 6 -45.17 -2.73 20.87
C LEU A 6 -43.89 -3.56 21.11
N LYS A 7 -43.69 -4.10 22.32
CA LYS A 7 -42.58 -5.00 22.63
C LYS A 7 -42.77 -6.43 22.13
N GLU A 8 -43.99 -6.81 21.74
CA GLU A 8 -44.34 -8.17 21.35
C GLU A 8 -44.09 -8.47 19.86
N ASN A 9 -43.88 -7.44 19.03
CA ASN A 9 -43.72 -7.58 17.56
C ASN A 9 -42.31 -7.23 17.03
N GLY A 10 -41.27 -7.30 17.87
CA GLY A 10 -39.88 -7.46 17.41
C GLY A 10 -39.21 -6.31 16.62
N ASP A 11 -39.92 -5.26 16.22
CA ASP A 11 -39.36 -4.17 15.40
C ASP A 11 -39.38 -2.83 16.17
N GLU A 12 -38.44 -2.66 17.10
CA GLU A 12 -38.13 -1.34 17.66
C GLU A 12 -37.31 -0.53 16.65
N TRP A 13 -37.95 0.40 15.95
CA TRP A 13 -37.25 1.43 15.17
C TRP A 13 -36.54 2.39 16.12
N ARG A 14 -35.28 2.08 16.41
CA ARG A 14 -34.41 2.94 17.21
C ARG A 14 -33.63 3.86 16.27
N TYR A 15 -33.83 5.17 16.44
CA TYR A 15 -33.01 6.17 15.78
C TYR A 15 -31.72 6.34 16.57
N PHE A 16 -30.58 6.10 15.91
CA PHE A 16 -29.25 6.30 16.49
C PHE A 16 -28.53 7.38 15.69
N LEU A 17 -27.83 8.27 16.38
CA LEU A 17 -26.96 9.25 15.73
C LEU A 17 -25.64 8.55 15.38
N GLN A 18 -25.31 8.50 14.08
CA GLN A 18 -23.99 8.05 13.63
C GLN A 18 -23.05 9.27 13.47
N PRO A 19 -21.83 9.24 14.05
CA PRO A 19 -20.86 10.31 13.87
C PRO A 19 -20.53 10.51 12.38
N LEU A 20 -20.53 11.78 11.92
CA LEU A 20 -20.29 12.13 10.51
C LEU A 20 -18.90 11.68 9.99
N THR A 21 -17.92 11.51 10.88
CA THR A 21 -16.59 10.98 10.52
C THR A 21 -16.58 9.47 10.28
N SER A 22 -17.61 8.75 10.73
CA SER A 22 -17.69 7.30 10.63
C SER A 22 -18.51 6.80 9.43
N ILE A 23 -19.19 7.70 8.70
CA ILE A 23 -20.10 7.28 7.63
C ILE A 23 -19.32 6.59 6.52
N HIS A 24 -18.21 7.20 6.10
CA HIS A 24 -17.46 6.79 4.91
C HIS A 24 -16.77 5.41 5.02
N LEU A 25 -16.48 4.93 6.24
CA LEU A 25 -15.71 3.70 6.50
C LEU A 25 -16.44 2.66 7.35
N LYS A 26 -17.45 3.05 8.14
CA LYS A 26 -18.11 2.16 9.11
C LYS A 26 -19.61 2.04 8.91
N SER A 27 -20.22 2.89 8.07
CA SER A 27 -21.65 2.79 7.81
C SER A 27 -21.96 1.64 6.85
N ASN A 28 -23.14 1.05 7.03
CA ASN A 28 -23.68 -0.04 6.22
C ASN A 28 -25.19 0.18 6.06
N PHE A 29 -25.65 1.44 5.99
CA PHE A 29 -27.07 1.71 5.77
C PHE A 29 -27.45 1.57 4.30
N THR A 30 -28.64 1.02 4.06
CA THR A 30 -29.16 0.67 2.72
C THR A 30 -29.47 1.90 1.84
N ARG A 31 -29.46 3.12 2.40
CA ARG A 31 -29.68 4.38 1.69
C ARG A 31 -28.68 5.42 2.14
N GLU A 32 -27.48 5.36 1.58
CA GLU A 32 -26.45 6.38 1.76
C GLU A 32 -26.15 7.07 0.42
N ILE A 33 -25.74 8.34 0.51
CA ILE A 33 -25.55 9.23 -0.64
C ILE A 33 -24.37 8.76 -1.52
N GLU A 34 -23.40 8.05 -0.92
CA GLU A 34 -22.28 7.43 -1.62
C GLU A 34 -22.11 5.96 -1.20
N SER A 35 -21.53 5.14 -2.08
CA SER A 35 -21.18 3.75 -1.77
C SER A 35 -20.12 3.70 -0.67
N ASN A 36 -20.47 3.08 0.46
CA ASN A 36 -19.58 2.96 1.61
C ASN A 36 -18.26 2.28 1.27
N GLY A 37 -17.16 2.86 1.74
CA GLY A 37 -15.86 2.24 1.65
C GLY A 37 -15.77 1.01 2.56
N ASN A 38 -15.28 -0.12 2.04
CA ASN A 38 -14.98 -1.26 2.88
C ASN A 38 -13.69 -0.99 3.66
N ASN A 39 -13.80 -0.75 4.97
CA ASN A 39 -12.66 -0.53 5.87
C ASN A 39 -11.60 -1.64 5.77
N GLN A 40 -12.02 -2.89 5.57
CA GLN A 40 -11.10 -4.02 5.41
C GLN A 40 -10.26 -3.89 4.13
N ASN A 41 -10.87 -3.49 3.01
CA ASN A 41 -10.14 -3.26 1.77
C ASN A 41 -9.15 -2.09 1.89
N THR A 42 -9.56 -0.99 2.54
CA THR A 42 -8.68 0.15 2.79
C THR A 42 -7.46 -0.23 3.63
N ILE A 43 -7.67 -0.98 4.72
CA ILE A 43 -6.58 -1.47 5.58
C ILE A 43 -5.65 -2.40 4.78
N ILE A 44 -6.19 -3.33 3.98
CA ILE A 44 -5.38 -4.22 3.15
C ILE A 44 -4.53 -3.43 2.16
N LEU A 45 -5.08 -2.40 1.50
CA LEU A 45 -4.35 -1.54 0.57
C LEU A 45 -3.23 -0.75 1.27
N ILE A 46 -3.50 -0.17 2.44
CA ILE A 46 -2.49 0.55 3.24
C ILE A 46 -1.36 -0.38 3.65
N VAL A 47 -1.70 -1.54 4.23
CA VAL A 47 -0.70 -2.53 4.67
C VAL A 47 0.13 -3.02 3.48
N THR A 48 -0.51 -3.30 2.34
CA THR A 48 0.20 -3.71 1.13
C THR A 48 1.15 -2.62 0.64
N GLY A 49 0.71 -1.36 0.61
CA GLY A 49 1.55 -0.23 0.24
C GLY A 49 2.77 -0.08 1.14
N VAL A 50 2.58 -0.19 2.47
CA VAL A 50 3.68 -0.14 3.45
C VAL A 50 4.65 -1.30 3.26
N LEU A 51 4.16 -2.52 3.02
CA LEU A 51 5.01 -3.69 2.76
C LEU A 51 5.83 -3.54 1.47
N VAL A 52 5.20 -3.09 0.38
CA VAL A 52 5.88 -2.85 -0.91
C VAL A 52 6.95 -1.76 -0.75
N LEU A 53 6.64 -0.68 -0.02
CA LEU A 53 7.61 0.38 0.28
C LEU A 53 8.77 -0.15 1.12
N ALA A 54 8.51 -0.98 2.13
CA ALA A 54 9.53 -1.60 2.95
C ALA A 54 10.45 -2.52 2.11
N ILE A 55 9.89 -3.34 1.22
CA ILE A 55 10.67 -4.18 0.28
C ILE A 55 11.55 -3.30 -0.61
N ALA A 56 10.99 -2.22 -1.17
CA ALA A 56 11.72 -1.30 -2.04
C ALA A 56 12.87 -0.61 -1.30
N LEU A 57 12.65 -0.19 -0.05
CA LEU A 57 13.67 0.38 0.83
C LEU A 57 14.79 -0.61 1.15
N MET A 58 14.45 -1.84 1.54
CA MET A 58 15.43 -2.90 1.79
C MET A 58 16.26 -3.19 0.53
N ASN A 59 15.61 -3.26 -0.62
CA ASN A 59 16.28 -3.45 -1.90
C ASN A 59 17.24 -2.31 -2.22
N PHE A 60 16.80 -1.06 -2.03
CA PHE A 60 17.63 0.11 -2.25
C PHE A 60 18.87 0.14 -1.34
N ILE A 61 18.71 -0.20 -0.05
CA ILE A 61 19.84 -0.35 0.88
C ILE A 61 20.81 -1.43 0.38
N ASN A 62 20.28 -2.60 0.00
CA ASN A 62 21.08 -3.74 -0.45
C ASN A 62 21.87 -3.42 -1.74
N LEU A 63 21.25 -2.77 -2.71
CA LEU A 63 21.89 -2.31 -3.95
C LEU A 63 22.96 -1.26 -3.67
N THR A 64 22.68 -0.28 -2.79
CA THR A 64 23.64 0.77 -2.45
C THR A 64 24.85 0.20 -1.70
N ILE A 65 24.67 -0.78 -0.80
CA ILE A 65 25.77 -1.50 -0.15
C ILE A 65 26.60 -2.27 -1.18
N ALA A 66 25.94 -2.96 -2.12
CA ALA A 66 26.62 -3.72 -3.18
C ALA A 66 27.45 -2.81 -4.10
N ALA A 67 26.88 -1.68 -4.53
CA ALA A 67 27.57 -0.65 -5.31
C ALA A 67 28.70 0.03 -4.54
N GLY A 68 28.59 0.10 -3.21
CA GLY A 68 29.67 0.57 -2.35
C GLY A 68 30.94 -0.28 -2.45
N PHE A 69 30.81 -1.60 -2.63
CA PHE A 69 31.96 -2.50 -2.77
C PHE A 69 32.74 -2.28 -4.05
N SER A 70 32.07 -2.05 -5.18
CA SER A 70 32.75 -1.74 -6.45
C SER A 70 33.49 -0.39 -6.39
N ARG A 71 33.01 0.54 -5.56
CA ARG A 71 33.62 1.86 -5.34
C ARG A 71 34.66 1.91 -4.22
N SER A 72 34.99 0.77 -3.62
CA SER A 72 35.96 0.67 -2.53
C SER A 72 37.35 1.19 -2.90
N ARG A 73 37.80 1.00 -4.15
CA ARG A 73 39.09 1.52 -4.65
C ARG A 73 39.10 3.05 -4.73
N GLU A 74 38.03 3.66 -5.22
CA GLU A 74 37.83 5.11 -5.29
C GLU A 74 37.88 5.72 -3.88
N VAL A 75 37.14 5.11 -2.94
CA VAL A 75 37.12 5.51 -1.52
C VAL A 75 38.51 5.40 -0.87
N GLY A 76 39.26 4.35 -1.20
CA GLY A 76 40.63 4.15 -0.73
C GLY A 76 41.57 5.28 -1.16
N VAL A 77 41.55 5.62 -2.45
CA VAL A 77 42.37 6.72 -3.02
C VAL A 77 41.98 8.07 -2.40
N LYS A 78 40.68 8.35 -2.26
CA LYS A 78 40.17 9.58 -1.63
C LYS A 78 40.66 9.73 -0.19
N LYS A 79 40.62 8.65 0.60
CA LYS A 79 41.15 8.66 1.98
C LYS A 79 42.66 8.85 2.04
N THR A 80 43.43 8.31 1.09
CA THR A 80 44.89 8.58 1.03
C THR A 80 45.21 10.03 0.69
N LEU A 81 44.32 10.71 -0.04
CA LEU A 81 44.40 12.16 -0.31
C LEU A 81 43.91 13.03 0.87
N GLY A 82 43.61 12.43 2.03
CA GLY A 82 43.23 13.15 3.25
C GLY A 82 41.73 13.43 3.40
N LEU A 83 40.86 12.88 2.54
CA LEU A 83 39.41 13.03 2.74
C LEU A 83 38.95 12.31 4.02
N GLY A 84 38.37 13.09 4.93
CA GLY A 84 37.82 12.60 6.18
C GLY A 84 36.57 11.74 5.99
N LYS A 85 36.31 10.85 6.96
CA LYS A 85 35.14 9.95 6.99
C LYS A 85 33.78 10.66 6.84
N TYR A 86 33.66 11.89 7.36
CA TYR A 86 32.44 12.68 7.28
C TYR A 86 32.20 13.30 5.90
N SER A 87 33.25 13.83 5.27
CA SER A 87 33.16 14.38 3.91
C SER A 87 32.75 13.31 2.91
N LEU A 88 33.33 12.11 3.03
CA LEU A 88 32.98 10.98 2.19
C LEU A 88 31.53 10.50 2.43
N GLY A 89 31.10 10.43 3.70
CA GLY A 89 29.72 10.07 4.04
C GLY A 89 28.70 11.08 3.49
N MET A 90 29.00 12.38 3.57
CA MET A 90 28.15 13.44 3.03
C MET A 90 28.06 13.35 1.50
N GLN A 91 29.17 13.05 0.81
CA GLN A 91 29.16 12.82 -0.64
C GLN A 91 28.23 11.67 -1.03
N PHE A 92 28.32 10.52 -0.35
CA PHE A 92 27.43 9.38 -0.62
C PHE A 92 25.97 9.68 -0.31
N LEU A 93 25.71 10.45 0.75
CA LEU A 93 24.35 10.87 1.10
C LEU A 93 23.76 11.80 0.03
N GLN A 94 24.56 12.73 -0.51
CA GLN A 94 24.14 13.61 -1.60
C GLN A 94 23.85 12.84 -2.89
N GLU A 95 24.68 11.86 -3.23
CA GLU A 95 24.45 11.00 -4.39
C GLU A 95 23.16 10.17 -4.25
N SER A 96 22.93 9.64 -3.04
CA SER A 96 21.69 8.94 -2.70
C SER A 96 20.48 9.88 -2.80
N ALA A 97 20.59 11.12 -2.30
CA ALA A 97 19.54 12.12 -2.37
C ALA A 97 19.16 12.45 -3.83
N ILE A 98 20.15 12.64 -4.70
CA ILE A 98 19.92 12.86 -6.14
C ILE A 98 19.19 11.67 -6.77
N THR A 99 19.60 10.45 -6.42
CA THR A 99 19.00 9.21 -6.94
C THR A 99 17.52 9.10 -6.51
N VAL A 100 17.23 9.34 -5.23
CA VAL A 100 15.85 9.31 -4.71
C VAL A 100 15.01 10.44 -5.33
N PHE A 101 15.59 11.63 -5.52
CA PHE A 101 14.89 12.76 -6.14
C PHE A 101 14.47 12.44 -7.58
N MET A 102 15.37 11.86 -8.37
CA MET A 102 15.06 11.40 -9.73
C MET A 102 14.00 10.30 -9.73
N ALA A 103 14.03 9.38 -8.77
CA ALA A 103 13.03 8.33 -8.63
C ALA A 103 11.64 8.90 -8.28
N VAL A 104 11.55 9.93 -7.43
CA VAL A 104 10.28 10.61 -7.11
C VAL A 104 9.69 11.28 -8.34
N ILE A 105 10.50 12.00 -9.13
CA ILE A 105 10.05 12.62 -10.38
C ILE A 105 9.53 11.57 -11.35
N LEU A 106 10.28 10.48 -11.54
CA LEU A 106 9.90 9.38 -12.41
C LEU A 106 8.59 8.73 -11.95
N SER A 107 8.45 8.50 -10.64
CA SER A 107 7.24 7.94 -10.03
C SER A 107 6.01 8.81 -10.28
N LEU A 108 6.13 10.14 -10.11
CA LEU A 108 5.04 11.07 -10.42
C LEU A 108 4.62 11.00 -11.89
N GLY A 109 5.59 10.95 -12.81
CA GLY A 109 5.33 10.76 -14.23
C GLY A 109 4.57 9.46 -14.51
N CYS A 110 5.00 8.34 -13.92
CA CYS A 110 4.31 7.06 -14.04
C CYS A 110 2.89 7.11 -13.47
N VAL A 111 2.67 7.74 -12.32
CA VAL A 111 1.34 7.87 -11.70
C VAL A 111 0.40 8.63 -12.61
N ILE A 112 0.83 9.76 -13.18
CA ILE A 112 -0.01 10.56 -14.09
C ILE A 112 -0.38 9.74 -15.32
N LEU A 113 0.59 9.07 -15.95
CA LEU A 113 0.35 8.26 -17.15
C LEU A 113 -0.57 7.06 -16.89
N LEU A 114 -0.41 6.37 -15.75
CA LEU A 114 -1.18 5.17 -15.43
C LEU A 114 -2.54 5.49 -14.78
N SER A 115 -2.72 6.68 -14.21
CA SER A 115 -3.96 7.07 -13.51
C SER A 115 -5.21 6.95 -14.38
N GLY A 116 -5.11 7.29 -15.68
CA GLY A 116 -6.21 7.19 -16.63
C GLY A 116 -6.62 5.74 -16.86
N SER A 117 -5.68 4.87 -17.23
CA SER A 117 -5.93 3.43 -17.42
C SER A 117 -6.44 2.76 -16.15
N PHE A 118 -5.90 3.14 -14.99
CA PHE A 118 -6.32 2.61 -13.70
C PHE A 118 -7.75 3.01 -13.37
N SER A 119 -8.12 4.28 -13.56
CA SER A 119 -9.48 4.77 -13.29
C SER A 119 -10.53 4.06 -14.15
N SER A 120 -10.23 3.77 -15.42
CA SER A 120 -11.09 2.97 -16.29
C SER A 120 -11.21 1.52 -15.81
N TYR A 121 -10.12 0.91 -15.35
CA TYR A 121 -10.12 -0.47 -14.87
C TYR A 121 -10.98 -0.67 -13.62
N ILE A 122 -10.93 0.27 -12.68
CA ILE A 122 -11.74 0.20 -11.45
C ILE A 122 -13.11 0.87 -11.58
N SER A 123 -13.43 1.43 -12.76
CA SER A 123 -14.66 2.18 -13.03
C SER A 123 -14.94 3.27 -11.98
N ARG A 124 -13.87 3.90 -11.48
CA ARG A 124 -13.91 4.91 -10.42
C ARG A 124 -12.85 5.96 -10.69
N HIS A 125 -13.21 7.23 -10.61
CA HIS A 125 -12.26 8.30 -10.81
C HIS A 125 -11.36 8.48 -9.59
N VAL A 126 -10.05 8.34 -9.79
CA VAL A 126 -9.04 8.62 -8.77
C VAL A 126 -8.54 10.05 -9.00
N PHE A 127 -9.05 11.01 -8.23
CA PHE A 127 -8.58 12.38 -8.28
C PHE A 127 -7.66 12.68 -7.09
N ILE A 128 -6.52 13.31 -7.35
CA ILE A 128 -5.71 13.94 -6.32
C ILE A 128 -6.40 15.24 -5.94
N ARG A 129 -7.13 15.22 -4.82
CA ARG A 129 -7.93 16.36 -4.36
C ARG A 129 -7.12 17.42 -3.61
N ASP A 130 -6.01 17.01 -2.97
CA ASP A 130 -5.17 17.89 -2.15
C ASP A 130 -3.69 17.76 -2.54
N TYR A 131 -3.24 18.71 -3.38
CA TYR A 131 -1.86 18.79 -3.84
C TYR A 131 -0.89 19.25 -2.74
N TRP A 132 -1.37 19.93 -1.69
CA TRP A 132 -0.51 20.41 -0.62
C TRP A 132 -0.13 19.28 0.33
N SER A 133 -1.12 18.52 0.80
CA SER A 133 -0.90 17.39 1.70
C SER A 133 -0.06 16.28 1.04
N ILE A 134 -0.29 16.01 -0.26
CA ILE A 134 0.52 15.03 -0.99
C ILE A 134 1.97 15.52 -1.16
N GLY A 135 2.18 16.83 -1.40
CA GLY A 135 3.50 17.43 -1.52
C GLY A 135 4.30 17.32 -0.22
N LEU A 136 3.66 17.61 0.93
CA LEU A 136 4.26 17.44 2.25
C LEU A 136 4.60 15.97 2.53
N PHE A 137 3.69 15.05 2.21
CA PHE A 137 3.91 13.62 2.38
C PHE A 137 5.10 13.13 1.54
N LEU A 138 5.16 13.49 0.25
CA LEU A 138 6.25 13.11 -0.64
C LEU A 138 7.59 13.71 -0.20
N THR A 139 7.58 14.96 0.27
CA THR A 139 8.77 15.61 0.81
C THR A 139 9.27 14.89 2.06
N GLY A 140 8.38 14.57 3.01
CA GLY A 140 8.72 13.77 4.18
C GLY A 140 9.27 12.40 3.81
N LEU A 141 8.62 11.73 2.86
CA LEU A 141 9.05 10.43 2.36
C LEU A 141 10.43 10.49 1.70
N PHE A 142 10.71 11.52 0.90
CA PHE A 142 12.03 11.75 0.30
C PHE A 142 13.14 11.81 1.35
N PHE A 143 12.95 12.58 2.43
CA PHE A 143 13.93 12.68 3.51
C PHE A 143 14.10 11.35 4.24
N VAL A 144 13.01 10.66 4.55
CA VAL A 144 13.04 9.36 5.23
C VAL A 144 13.79 8.32 4.39
N ILE A 145 13.46 8.20 3.10
CA ILE A 145 14.12 7.24 2.19
C ILE A 145 15.59 7.59 2.01
N THR A 146 15.93 8.87 1.83
CA THR A 146 17.32 9.30 1.66
C THR A 146 18.15 9.02 2.90
N LEU A 147 17.60 9.30 4.09
CA LEU A 147 18.31 9.12 5.35
C LEU A 147 18.51 7.64 5.69
N ILE A 148 17.47 6.83 5.55
CA ILE A 148 17.54 5.39 5.85
C ILE A 148 18.33 4.66 4.75
N GLY A 149 17.99 4.93 3.49
CA GLY A 149 18.54 4.28 2.32
C GLY A 149 19.97 4.67 1.98
N GLY A 150 20.32 5.95 2.14
CA GLY A 150 21.66 6.48 1.87
C GLY A 150 22.55 6.60 3.10
N GLY A 151 21.98 6.87 4.28
CA GLY A 151 22.74 7.05 5.52
C GLY A 151 23.39 5.75 6.01
N TYR A 152 22.68 4.62 5.95
CA TYR A 152 23.25 3.34 6.38
C TYR A 152 24.45 2.91 5.50
N PRO A 153 24.37 2.90 4.15
CA PRO A 153 25.51 2.64 3.29
C PRO A 153 26.65 3.65 3.43
N ALA A 154 26.35 4.94 3.61
CA ALA A 154 27.37 5.97 3.82
C ALA A 154 28.20 5.69 5.07
N LEU A 155 27.56 5.30 6.18
CA LEU A 155 28.24 4.90 7.41
C LEU A 155 29.04 3.61 7.24
N PHE A 156 28.47 2.63 6.53
CA PHE A 156 29.15 1.37 6.23
C PHE A 156 30.43 1.60 5.41
N LEU A 157 30.37 2.44 4.35
CA LEU A 157 31.49 2.78 3.49
C LEU A 157 32.53 3.65 4.19
N ALA A 158 32.09 4.61 5.01
CA ALA A 158 32.99 5.46 5.79
C ALA A 158 33.85 4.65 6.78
N ARG A 159 33.37 3.50 7.27
CA ARG A 159 34.08 2.60 8.20
C ARG A 159 35.10 1.67 7.53
N LEU A 160 35.09 1.53 6.19
CA LEU A 160 36.10 0.73 5.48
C LEU A 160 37.49 1.37 5.61
N SER A 161 38.43 0.70 6.29
CA SER A 161 39.79 1.21 6.50
C SER A 161 40.64 1.10 5.23
N VAL A 162 41.43 2.14 4.93
CA VAL A 162 42.31 2.33 3.75
C VAL A 162 43.20 1.13 3.44
N LEU A 163 43.77 0.47 4.47
CA LEU A 163 44.63 -0.71 4.32
C LEU A 163 43.92 -1.93 3.69
N ARG A 164 42.59 -2.03 3.81
CA ARG A 164 41.79 -3.12 3.22
C ARG A 164 41.36 -2.85 1.78
N ALA A 165 41.37 -1.58 1.36
CA ALA A 165 40.97 -1.18 0.00
C ALA A 165 42.13 -1.30 -1.00
N LEU A 166 43.38 -1.11 -0.55
CA LEU A 166 44.59 -1.22 -1.38
C LEU A 166 45.24 -2.61 -1.36
N GLY A 167 45.03 -3.41 -0.31
CA GLY A 167 45.64 -4.74 -0.15
C GLY A 167 44.90 -5.92 -0.80
N GLY A 168 43.87 -5.68 -1.61
CA GLY A 168 43.09 -6.71 -2.33
C GLY A 168 42.17 -7.60 -1.47
N VAL A 169 42.46 -7.75 -0.17
CA VAL A 169 41.65 -8.59 0.74
C VAL A 169 40.76 -7.71 1.61
N ILE A 170 39.54 -7.44 1.13
CA ILE A 170 38.52 -6.73 1.89
C ILE A 170 38.04 -7.66 3.03
N LYS A 171 38.67 -7.59 4.21
CA LYS A 171 38.10 -8.17 5.44
C LYS A 171 36.94 -7.30 5.91
N ILE A 172 35.75 -7.58 5.39
CA ILE A 172 34.49 -7.03 5.92
C ILE A 172 34.28 -7.62 7.32
N SER A 173 33.74 -6.83 8.26
CA SER A 173 33.34 -7.38 9.56
C SER A 173 32.29 -8.47 9.34
N LYS A 174 32.44 -9.62 9.99
CA LYS A 174 31.43 -10.69 9.96
C LYS A 174 30.03 -10.16 10.33
N SER A 175 29.97 -9.18 11.24
CA SER A 175 28.71 -8.52 11.64
C SER A 175 28.02 -7.82 10.49
N ASP A 176 28.75 -7.12 9.63
CA ASP A 176 28.15 -6.34 8.54
C ASP A 176 27.66 -7.25 7.40
N ILE A 177 28.38 -8.34 7.14
CA ILE A 177 27.94 -9.39 6.22
C ILE A 177 26.65 -10.04 6.75
N ASN A 178 26.61 -10.39 8.03
CA ASN A 178 25.44 -11.00 8.65
C ASN A 178 24.22 -10.08 8.60
N PHE A 179 24.38 -8.79 8.90
CA PHE A 179 23.28 -7.82 8.81
C PHE A 179 22.71 -7.73 7.39
N LYS A 180 23.57 -7.61 6.37
CA LYS A 180 23.15 -7.59 4.97
C LYS A 180 22.39 -8.88 4.60
N ASN A 181 22.93 -10.04 4.99
CA ASN A 181 22.31 -11.32 4.68
C ASN A 181 20.93 -11.46 5.35
N ILE A 182 20.78 -11.02 6.61
CA ILE A 182 19.49 -10.99 7.30
C ILE A 182 18.51 -10.07 6.57
N LEU A 183 18.94 -8.87 6.18
CA LEU A 183 18.09 -7.91 5.47
C LEU A 183 17.60 -8.47 4.13
N VAL A 184 18.48 -9.14 3.38
CA VAL A 184 18.16 -9.80 2.11
C VAL A 184 17.15 -10.95 2.33
N VAL A 185 17.37 -11.80 3.33
CA VAL A 185 16.47 -12.92 3.63
C VAL A 185 15.08 -12.42 4.02
N ILE A 186 14.99 -11.39 4.85
CA ILE A 186 13.71 -10.77 5.23
C ILE A 186 13.00 -10.20 4.00
N GLN A 187 13.71 -9.45 3.14
CA GLN A 187 13.14 -8.87 1.93
C GLN A 187 12.54 -9.95 1.01
N PHE A 188 13.29 -11.01 0.72
CA PHE A 188 12.81 -12.10 -0.12
C PHE A 188 11.64 -12.85 0.52
N THR A 189 11.69 -13.08 1.84
CA THR A 189 10.59 -13.74 2.56
C THR A 189 9.28 -12.95 2.44
N ILE A 190 9.32 -11.64 2.67
CA ILE A 190 8.14 -10.78 2.56
C ILE A 190 7.64 -10.74 1.11
N SER A 191 8.54 -10.55 0.15
CA SER A 191 8.18 -10.47 -1.27
C SER A 191 7.55 -11.78 -1.79
N THR A 192 8.16 -12.92 -1.49
CA THR A 192 7.63 -14.24 -1.89
C THR A 192 6.28 -14.52 -1.23
N SER A 193 6.12 -14.18 0.05
CA SER A 193 4.83 -14.34 0.75
C SER A 193 3.73 -13.51 0.11
N LEU A 194 4.03 -12.27 -0.29
CA LEU A 194 3.08 -11.37 -0.96
C LEU A 194 2.69 -11.92 -2.33
N ILE A 195 3.66 -12.40 -3.13
CA ILE A 195 3.40 -13.02 -4.44
C ILE A 195 2.50 -14.25 -4.29
N ILE A 196 2.79 -15.14 -3.33
CA ILE A 196 1.96 -16.32 -3.05
C ILE A 196 0.54 -15.90 -2.67
N GLY A 197 0.39 -14.90 -1.81
CA GLY A 197 -0.91 -14.36 -1.40
C GLY A 197 -1.74 -13.86 -2.59
N VAL A 198 -1.13 -13.06 -3.47
CA VAL A 198 -1.79 -12.57 -4.69
C VAL A 198 -2.21 -13.73 -5.61
N ILE A 199 -1.37 -14.75 -5.78
CA ILE A 199 -1.70 -15.93 -6.59
C ILE A 199 -2.88 -16.70 -5.99
N ILE A 200 -2.93 -16.88 -4.66
CA ILE A 200 -4.04 -17.55 -3.98
C ILE A 200 -5.34 -16.78 -4.20
N VAL A 201 -5.35 -15.47 -3.94
CA VAL A 201 -6.53 -14.62 -4.13
C VAL A 201 -6.99 -14.64 -5.59
N TYR A 202 -6.05 -14.54 -6.53
CA TYR A 202 -6.35 -14.61 -7.96
C TYR A 202 -6.99 -15.95 -8.34
N LYS A 203 -6.45 -17.08 -7.84
CA LYS A 203 -7.01 -18.41 -8.07
C LYS A 203 -8.41 -18.55 -7.45
N GLN A 204 -8.62 -18.04 -6.24
CA GLN A 204 -9.93 -18.05 -5.59
C GLN A 204 -10.95 -17.24 -6.37
N LEU A 205 -10.59 -16.02 -6.81
CA LEU A 205 -11.46 -15.18 -7.62
C LEU A 205 -11.81 -15.85 -8.96
N SER A 206 -10.81 -16.44 -9.63
CA SER A 206 -11.02 -17.15 -10.89
C SER A 206 -11.90 -18.40 -10.71
N TYR A 207 -11.74 -19.13 -9.59
CA TYR A 207 -12.58 -20.27 -9.26
C TYR A 207 -14.03 -19.82 -9.04
N MET A 208 -14.26 -18.76 -8.25
CA MET A 208 -15.60 -18.22 -8.01
C MET A 208 -16.30 -17.74 -9.29
N GLN A 209 -15.55 -17.13 -10.22
CA GLN A 209 -16.10 -16.68 -11.51
C GLN A 209 -16.46 -17.83 -12.45
N LYS A 210 -15.74 -18.96 -12.37
CA LYS A 210 -15.94 -20.13 -13.23
C LYS A 210 -16.87 -21.17 -12.63
N MET A 211 -17.19 -21.06 -11.34
CA MET A 211 -18.14 -21.95 -10.68
C MET A 211 -19.52 -21.66 -11.26
N THR A 212 -20.04 -22.60 -12.07
CA THR A 212 -21.43 -22.56 -12.49
C THR A 212 -22.28 -22.65 -11.23
N LEU A 213 -23.15 -21.67 -11.01
CA LEU A 213 -23.98 -21.59 -9.80
C LEU A 213 -24.96 -22.77 -9.64
N GLY A 214 -25.00 -23.72 -10.58
CA GLY A 214 -25.97 -24.82 -10.62
C GLY A 214 -27.42 -24.34 -10.82
N PHE A 215 -27.63 -23.04 -10.95
CA PHE A 215 -28.91 -22.39 -11.20
C PHE A 215 -28.78 -21.50 -12.44
N GLU A 216 -29.57 -21.81 -13.46
CA GLU A 216 -29.82 -20.91 -14.58
C GLU A 216 -30.52 -19.66 -14.04
N LYS A 217 -29.83 -18.52 -14.09
CA LYS A 217 -30.38 -17.22 -13.68
C LYS A 217 -31.52 -16.76 -14.61
N GLU A 218 -31.64 -17.36 -15.79
CA GLU A 218 -32.73 -17.07 -16.73
C GLU A 218 -34.12 -17.60 -16.29
N GLU A 219 -34.22 -18.51 -15.31
CA GLU A 219 -35.49 -19.14 -14.91
C GLU A 219 -35.92 -18.86 -13.46
N ALA A 220 -35.47 -17.74 -12.87
CA ALA A 220 -36.04 -17.28 -11.61
C ALA A 220 -37.46 -16.73 -11.82
N ILE A 221 -38.45 -17.62 -11.81
CA ILE A 221 -39.87 -17.25 -11.79
C ILE A 221 -40.13 -16.48 -10.49
N ILE A 222 -40.30 -15.17 -10.61
CA ILE A 222 -40.80 -14.33 -9.53
C ILE A 222 -42.28 -14.71 -9.36
N ILE A 223 -42.57 -15.57 -8.40
CA ILE A 223 -43.95 -15.82 -7.97
C ILE A 223 -44.38 -14.57 -7.20
N GLU A 224 -45.01 -13.62 -7.88
CA GLU A 224 -45.72 -12.54 -7.22
C GLU A 224 -46.81 -13.14 -6.34
N ASP A 225 -46.67 -12.97 -5.03
CA ASP A 225 -47.68 -13.34 -4.05
C ASP A 225 -49.04 -12.73 -4.44
N PRO A 226 -50.07 -13.54 -4.77
CA PRO A 226 -51.39 -13.07 -5.17
C PRO A 226 -52.06 -12.17 -4.12
N SER A 227 -51.64 -12.27 -2.85
CA SER A 227 -52.19 -11.47 -1.75
C SER A 227 -51.93 -9.95 -1.94
N ARG A 228 -50.81 -9.57 -2.56
CA ARG A 228 -50.47 -8.15 -2.82
C ARG A 228 -51.33 -7.51 -3.91
N ARG A 229 -51.84 -8.31 -4.86
CA ARG A 229 -52.75 -7.81 -5.92
C ARG A 229 -54.15 -7.49 -5.37
N LEU A 230 -54.60 -8.20 -4.34
CA LEU A 230 -55.92 -7.98 -3.75
C LEU A 230 -55.96 -6.74 -2.87
N ILE A 231 -54.86 -6.38 -2.21
CA ILE A 231 -54.75 -5.15 -1.40
C ILE A 231 -54.81 -3.91 -2.31
N ARG A 232 -54.03 -3.90 -3.40
CA ARG A 232 -54.00 -2.76 -4.34
C ARG A 232 -55.33 -2.52 -5.07
N LYS A 233 -56.15 -3.57 -5.27
CA LYS A 233 -57.48 -3.43 -5.89
C LYS A 233 -58.54 -2.92 -4.92
N LYS A 234 -58.38 -3.16 -3.60
CA LYS A 234 -59.29 -2.66 -2.56
C LYS A 234 -59.12 -1.15 -2.37
N ASP A 235 -57.88 -0.65 -2.43
CA ASP A 235 -57.57 0.77 -2.26
C ASP A 235 -58.07 1.64 -3.44
N VAL A 236 -58.16 1.08 -4.65
CA VAL A 236 -58.66 1.80 -5.85
C VAL A 236 -60.19 1.83 -5.91
N LEU A 237 -60.88 0.92 -5.23
CA LEU A 237 -62.35 0.90 -5.15
C LEU A 237 -62.89 1.67 -3.92
N ALA A 238 -62.03 2.06 -2.98
CA ALA A 238 -62.40 2.89 -1.84
C ALA A 238 -62.27 4.40 -2.13
N SER A 239 -61.87 4.78 -3.34
CA SER A 239 -61.70 6.17 -3.79
C SER A 239 -62.80 6.65 -4.76
N TYR A 240 -63.96 5.98 -4.78
CA TYR A 240 -65.18 6.43 -5.46
C TYR A 240 -66.37 6.40 -4.50
#